data_AF-A0A1Q3PI69-F1
#
_entry.id   AF-A0A1Q3PI69-F1
#
_cell.length_a   1.000
_cell.length_b   1.000
_cell.length_c   1.000
_cell.angle_alpha   90.00
_cell.angle_beta   90.00
_cell.angle_gamma   90.00
#
_symmetry.space_group_name_H-M   'P 1'
#
loop_
_entity.id
_entity.type
_entity.pdbx_description
1 polymer ?
#
loop_
_entity_poly.entity_id
_entity_poly.type
_entity_poly.pdbx_seq_one_letter_code
_entity_poly.pdbx_strand_id
1 'polypeptide(L)'
;MQQLNSLQDPFGFDLFVSVEVYEEIIQSLAGLYFQLWFAEQNKPVPLRNSDFAAECLKRSRQIRALRRNYKLHQIAERDEASEHYAKELKTVRATYF
;
A
#
# COMPACT_ATOMS: atom_id res chain seq x y z
N MET A 1 28.47 22.72 20.10
CA MET A 1 27.07 22.41 19.73
C MET A 1 26.75 23.24 18.49
N GLN A 2 26.67 22.61 17.31
CA GLN A 2 26.13 23.28 16.13
C GLN A 2 24.71 22.77 15.94
N GLN A 3 23.74 23.65 16.21
CA GLN A 3 22.36 23.45 15.79
C GLN A 3 22.34 23.46 14.26
N LEU A 4 22.21 22.28 13.67
CA LEU A 4 21.66 22.14 12.33
C LEU A 4 20.24 22.69 12.40
N ASN A 5 20.10 23.98 12.09
CA ASN A 5 18.82 24.51 11.66
C ASN A 5 18.45 23.70 10.42
N SER A 6 17.56 22.73 10.61
CA SER A 6 16.79 22.10 9.55
C SER A 6 16.41 23.19 8.56
N LEU A 7 16.94 23.14 7.35
CA LEU A 7 16.36 23.81 6.20
C LEU A 7 14.90 23.32 6.15
N GLN A 8 14.01 24.10 6.77
CA GLN A 8 12.58 23.86 6.70
C GLN A 8 12.23 23.95 5.23
N ASP A 9 11.90 22.80 4.64
CA ASP A 9 11.36 22.65 3.30
C ASP A 9 10.27 23.71 3.07
N PRO A 10 10.59 24.83 2.41
CA PRO A 10 9.71 25.99 2.36
C PRO A 10 8.59 25.81 1.34
N PHE A 11 8.66 24.75 0.54
CA PHE A 11 7.70 24.42 -0.51
C PHE A 11 6.85 23.19 -0.16
N GLY A 12 7.15 22.48 0.93
CA GLY A 12 6.46 21.24 1.31
C GLY A 12 6.75 20.08 0.35
N PHE A 13 7.91 20.09 -0.31
CA PHE A 13 8.37 19.05 -1.22
C PHE A 13 8.51 17.68 -0.53
N ASP A 14 9.06 17.63 0.68
CA ASP A 14 9.20 16.40 1.47
C ASP A 14 7.82 15.84 1.88
N LEU A 15 6.89 16.73 2.23
CA LEU A 15 5.50 16.37 2.51
C LEU A 15 4.83 15.80 1.26
N PHE A 16 5.02 16.44 0.11
CA PHE A 16 4.47 16.01 -1.17
C PHE A 16 5.01 14.64 -1.59
N VAL A 17 6.34 14.44 -1.53
CA VAL A 17 6.98 13.15 -1.82
C VAL A 17 6.45 12.05 -0.90
N SER A 18 6.33 12.30 0.41
CA SER A 18 5.78 11.29 1.34
C SER A 18 4.30 10.97 1.04
N VAL A 19 3.49 11.94 0.59
CA VAL A 19 2.11 11.66 0.12
C VAL A 19 2.13 10.75 -1.10
N GLU A 20 2.94 11.07 -2.11
CA GLU A 20 3.01 10.29 -3.35
C GLU A 20 3.49 8.87 -3.10
N VAL A 21 4.56 8.70 -2.31
CA VAL A 21 5.09 7.38 -1.95
C VAL A 21 4.03 6.52 -1.27
N TYR A 22 3.28 7.09 -0.32
CA TYR A 22 2.18 6.40 0.33
C TYR A 22 1.09 5.99 -0.68
N GLU A 23 0.66 6.91 -1.55
CA GLU A 23 -0.37 6.61 -2.55
C GLU A 23 0.07 5.49 -3.51
N GLU A 24 1.33 5.52 -3.96
CA GLU A 24 1.89 4.51 -4.85
C GLU A 24 1.96 3.13 -4.20
N ILE A 25 2.38 3.05 -2.93
CA ILE A 25 2.43 1.79 -2.16
C ILE A 25 1.03 1.20 -2.03
N ILE A 26 0.05 2.01 -1.61
CA ILE A 26 -1.34 1.58 -1.43
C ILE A 26 -1.96 1.12 -2.75
N GLN A 27 -1.76 1.90 -3.83
CA GLN A 27 -2.28 1.57 -5.16
C GLN A 27 -1.66 0.27 -5.68
N SER A 28 -0.33 0.12 -5.54
CA SER A 28 0.40 -1.07 -5.98
C SER A 28 -0.05 -2.32 -5.23
N LEU A 29 -0.15 -2.25 -3.90
CA LEU A 29 -0.55 -3.38 -3.06
C LEU A 29 -2.01 -3.79 -3.31
N ALA A 30 -2.92 -2.83 -3.38
CA ALA A 30 -4.32 -3.10 -3.72
C ALA A 30 -4.46 -3.73 -5.11
N GLY A 31 -3.68 -3.25 -6.08
CA GLY A 31 -3.61 -3.80 -7.43
C GLY A 31 -3.11 -5.24 -7.44
N LEU A 32 -2.06 -5.53 -6.67
CA LEU A 32 -1.46 -6.86 -6.60
C LEU A 32 -2.42 -7.90 -6.01
N TYR A 33 -3.10 -7.58 -4.90
CA TYR A 33 -4.17 -8.46 -4.38
C TYR A 33 -5.34 -8.64 -5.35
N PHE A 34 -5.70 -7.59 -6.11
CA PHE A 34 -6.72 -7.71 -7.13
C PHE A 34 -6.27 -8.62 -8.29
N GLN A 35 -5.00 -8.57 -8.69
CA GLN A 35 -4.42 -9.46 -9.69
C GLN A 35 -4.45 -10.92 -9.21
N LEU A 36 -4.12 -11.19 -7.94
CA LEU A 36 -4.20 -12.54 -7.36
C LEU A 36 -5.64 -13.06 -7.36
N TRP A 37 -6.60 -12.24 -6.93
CA TRP A 37 -8.02 -12.58 -7.02
C TRP A 37 -8.44 -12.88 -8.47
N PHE A 38 -8.05 -12.02 -9.41
CA PHE A 38 -8.40 -12.16 -10.81
C PHE A 38 -7.80 -13.43 -11.42
N ALA A 39 -6.53 -13.73 -11.14
CA ALA A 39 -5.87 -14.96 -11.55
C ALA A 39 -6.61 -16.20 -11.02
N GLU A 40 -7.03 -16.17 -9.75
CA GLU A 40 -7.78 -17.27 -9.13
C GLU A 40 -9.16 -17.48 -9.77
N GLN A 41 -9.89 -16.40 -10.06
CA GLN A 41 -11.20 -16.49 -10.73
C GLN A 41 -11.10 -17.05 -12.15
N ASN A 42 -9.98 -16.86 -12.84
CA ASN A 42 -9.77 -17.39 -14.19
C ASN A 42 -9.33 -18.86 -14.21
N LYS A 43 -9.07 -19.49 -13.06
CA LYS A 43 -8.81 -20.93 -13.01
C LYS A 43 -10.09 -21.73 -13.29
N PRO A 44 -9.96 -22.94 -13.88
CA PRO A 44 -11.06 -23.89 -13.96
C PRO A 44 -11.65 -24.17 -12.57
N VAL A 45 -12.97 -24.37 -12.48
CA VAL A 45 -13.69 -24.63 -11.22
C VAL A 45 -13.00 -25.66 -10.30
N PRO A 46 -12.51 -26.82 -10.78
CA PRO A 46 -11.87 -27.81 -9.90
C PRO A 46 -10.51 -27.38 -9.34
N LEU A 47 -9.86 -26.36 -9.93
CA LEU A 47 -8.56 -25.83 -9.50
C LEU A 47 -8.67 -24.49 -8.78
N ARG A 48 -9.88 -23.94 -8.67
CA ARG A 48 -10.15 -22.64 -8.06
C ARG A 48 -10.21 -22.77 -6.55
N ASN A 49 -9.41 -21.98 -5.86
CA ASN A 49 -9.50 -21.77 -4.43
C ASN A 49 -10.37 -20.52 -4.15
N SER A 50 -11.66 -20.76 -3.90
CA SER A 50 -12.63 -19.69 -3.62
C SER A 50 -12.32 -18.90 -2.36
N ASP A 51 -11.76 -19.55 -1.33
CA ASP A 51 -11.43 -18.90 -0.05
C ASP A 51 -10.27 -17.92 -0.24
N PHE A 52 -9.21 -18.35 -0.92
CA PHE A 52 -8.08 -17.49 -1.27
C PHE A 52 -8.50 -16.29 -2.13
N ALA A 53 -9.37 -16.52 -3.12
CA ALA A 53 -9.90 -15.43 -3.94
C ALA A 53 -10.68 -14.42 -3.09
N ALA A 54 -11.57 -14.90 -2.20
CA ALA A 54 -12.35 -14.03 -1.32
C ALA A 54 -11.45 -13.21 -0.38
N GLU A 55 -10.37 -13.81 0.14
CA GLU A 55 -9.37 -13.14 0.96
C GLU A 55 -8.65 -12.04 0.18
N CYS A 56 -8.14 -12.34 -1.02
CA CYS A 56 -7.46 -11.37 -1.88
C CYS A 56 -8.36 -10.18 -2.22
N LEU A 57 -9.63 -10.43 -2.57
CA LEU A 57 -10.57 -9.35 -2.88
C LEU A 57 -10.88 -8.51 -1.65
N LYS A 58 -11.08 -9.14 -0.49
CA LYS A 58 -11.29 -8.44 0.79
C LYS A 58 -10.09 -7.54 1.12
N ARG A 59 -8.87 -8.06 1.02
CA ARG A 59 -7.65 -7.29 1.33
C ARG A 59 -7.44 -6.14 0.36
N SER A 60 -7.65 -6.35 -0.95
CA SER A 60 -7.62 -5.27 -1.96
C SER A 60 -8.59 -4.13 -1.63
N ARG A 61 -9.82 -4.44 -1.20
CA ARG A 61 -10.81 -3.43 -0.78
C ARG A 61 -10.40 -2.70 0.49
N GLN A 62 -9.88 -3.42 1.48
CA GLN A 62 -9.37 -2.82 2.72
C GLN A 62 -8.26 -1.82 2.44
N ILE A 63 -7.28 -2.19 1.61
CA ILE A 63 -6.16 -1.31 1.27
C ILE A 63 -6.64 -0.06 0.52
N ARG A 64 -7.54 -0.20 -0.46
CA ARG A 64 -8.13 0.96 -1.15
C ARG A 64 -8.85 1.92 -0.21
N ALA A 65 -9.47 1.41 0.86
CA ALA A 65 -10.15 2.25 1.84
C ALA A 65 -9.16 3.12 2.64
N LEU A 66 -7.92 2.67 2.83
CA LEU A 66 -6.88 3.41 3.54
C LEU A 66 -6.49 4.71 2.85
N ARG A 67 -6.65 4.80 1.52
CA ARG A 67 -6.37 6.03 0.76
C ARG A 67 -7.20 7.23 1.24
N ARG A 68 -8.39 6.98 1.81
CA ARG A 68 -9.30 8.04 2.28
C ARG A 68 -9.06 8.48 3.73
N ASN A 69 -8.15 7.82 4.45
CA ASN A 69 -8.12 7.91 5.92
C ASN A 69 -7.04 8.85 6.49
N TYR A 70 -6.03 9.25 5.70
CA TYR A 70 -4.93 10.07 6.23
C TYR A 70 -5.11 11.53 5.88
N LYS A 71 -5.32 12.37 6.91
CA LYS A 71 -5.33 13.82 6.79
C LYS A 71 -3.89 14.35 6.71
N LEU A 72 -3.70 15.53 6.11
CA LEU A 72 -2.38 16.16 5.93
C LEU A 72 -1.56 16.33 7.22
N HIS A 73 -2.19 16.37 8.40
CA HIS A 73 -1.49 16.49 9.69
C HIS A 73 -1.04 15.14 10.29
N GLN A 74 -1.40 14.01 9.68
CA GLN A 74 -1.07 12.66 10.15
C GLN A 74 0.16 12.09 9.40
N ILE A 75 1.19 12.92 9.21
CA ILE A 75 2.36 12.56 8.40
C ILE A 75 3.12 11.37 8.99
N ALA A 76 3.38 11.39 10.30
CA ALA A 76 4.07 10.29 10.98
C ALA A 76 3.30 8.95 10.88
N GLU A 77 1.98 8.98 11.11
CA GLU A 77 1.12 7.79 10.98
C GLU A 77 1.10 7.26 9.53
N ARG A 78 1.16 8.16 8.54
CA ARG A 78 1.26 7.81 7.13
C ARG A 78 2.61 7.18 6.80
N ASP A 79 3.71 7.69 7.33
CA ASP A 79 5.04 7.15 7.08
C ASP A 79 5.18 5.73 7.67
N GLU A 80 4.72 5.52 8.91
CA GLU A 80 4.65 4.19 9.53
C GLU A 80 3.77 3.22 8.73
N ALA A 81 2.61 3.69 8.27
CA ALA A 81 1.74 2.92 7.39
C ALA A 81 2.45 2.58 6.06
N SER A 82 3.16 3.53 5.47
CA SER A 82 3.91 3.34 4.21
C SER A 82 4.94 2.23 4.36
N GLU A 83 5.74 2.25 5.43
CA GLU A 83 6.70 1.20 5.72
C GLU A 83 6.04 -0.18 5.89
N HIS A 84 4.92 -0.23 6.64
CA HIS A 84 4.18 -1.46 6.86
C HIS A 84 3.67 -2.06 5.54
N TYR A 85 2.99 -1.25 4.72
CA TYR A 85 2.44 -1.71 3.45
C TYR A 85 3.52 -1.97 2.39
N ALA A 86 4.66 -1.28 2.44
CA ALA A 86 5.81 -1.60 1.60
C ALA A 86 6.39 -2.99 1.93
N LYS A 87 6.50 -3.33 3.22
CA LYS A 87 6.91 -4.67 3.67
C LYS A 87 5.92 -5.73 3.21
N GLU A 88 4.61 -5.48 3.36
CA GLU A 88 3.57 -6.38 2.86
C GLU A 88 3.70 -6.57 1.34
N LEU A 89 3.81 -5.48 0.56
CA LEU A 89 3.98 -5.52 -0.89
C LEU A 89 5.17 -6.38 -1.32
N LYS A 90 6.32 -6.21 -0.64
CA LYS A 90 7.52 -7.01 -0.91
C LYS A 90 7.27 -8.50 -0.64
N THR A 91 6.62 -8.82 0.47
CA THR A 91 6.30 -10.21 0.84
C THR A 91 5.34 -10.86 -0.16
N VAL A 92 4.25 -10.19 -0.52
CA VAL A 92 3.26 -10.75 -1.45
C VAL A 92 3.88 -10.93 -2.84
N ARG A 93 4.70 -9.98 -3.31
CA ARG A 93 5.47 -10.16 -4.55
C ARG A 93 6.34 -11.41 -4.48
N ALA A 94 7.21 -11.53 -3.47
CA ALA A 94 8.12 -12.67 -3.36
C ALA A 94 7.42 -14.04 -3.21
N THR A 95 6.17 -14.06 -2.75
CA THR A 95 5.42 -15.30 -2.52
C THR A 95 4.69 -15.79 -3.77
N TYR A 96 4.19 -14.86 -4.60
CA TYR A 96 3.25 -15.19 -5.68
C TYR A 96 3.72 -14.78 -7.09
N PHE A 97 4.86 -14.09 -7.21
CA PHE A 97 5.45 -13.61 -8.46
C PHE A 97 6.96 -13.88 -8.48
#